data_AF-A0A9P7AMG9-F1
#
_entry.id   AF-A0A9P7AMG9-F1
#
_cell.length_a   1.000
_cell.length_b   1.000
_cell.length_c   1.000
_cell.angle_alpha   90.00
_cell.angle_beta   90.00
_cell.angle_gamma   90.00
#
_symmetry.space_group_name_H-M   'P 1'
#
loop_
_entity.id
_entity.type
_entity.pdbx_description
1 polymer ?
#
loop_
_entity_poly.entity_id
_entity_poly.type
_entity_poly.pdbx_seq_one_letter_code
_entity_poly.pdbx_strand_id
1 'polypeptide(L)'
;MVYYAYIDDISDGSSPRYIAVFASRAVADEWWRGVSTSTNTKYSDSIRRVAPQFFTHDVSKASAASSITDTQVASSFFGKVFFRLLPSDIGFSIIPILDLVDHVSGSLFFIRSKVSPNEYWYCPGSSTGNVTPNSKVYVSCTERTRFRVRLINERKDTTGTIMIGSDDIAITLTFTNLSIRVSRSGHLIVSKNPELGLKFSDLVNGFGVATPLLDNEGHRENVKELFKTDDGEEWELA
;
A
#
# COMPACT_ATOMS: atom_id res chain seq x y z
N MET A 1 -1.34 -2.03 14.08
CA MET A 1 -0.44 -1.13 14.83
C MET A 1 -0.88 0.30 14.59
N VAL A 2 -0.93 1.13 15.64
CA VAL A 2 -1.23 2.56 15.53
C VAL A 2 -0.21 3.23 14.62
N TYR A 3 -0.68 4.17 13.80
CA TYR A 3 0.14 4.91 12.85
C TYR A 3 0.14 6.40 13.19
N TYR A 4 1.33 7.00 13.16
CA TYR A 4 1.54 8.41 13.47
C TYR A 4 2.07 9.14 12.24
N ALA A 5 1.58 10.35 12.02
CA ALA A 5 2.12 11.26 11.05
C ALA A 5 2.14 12.69 11.60
N TYR A 6 3.12 13.47 11.19
CA TYR A 6 3.13 14.91 11.41
C TYR A 6 2.28 15.61 10.37
N ILE A 7 1.62 16.68 10.81
CA ILE A 7 1.00 17.66 9.94
C ILE A 7 1.53 19.02 10.33
N ASP A 8 2.25 19.64 9.40
CA ASP A 8 2.82 20.98 9.58
C ASP A 8 2.09 21.99 8.71
N ASP A 9 1.97 23.22 9.19
CA ASP A 9 1.38 24.28 8.37
C ASP A 9 2.43 24.85 7.40
N ILE A 10 1.99 25.29 6.22
CA ILE A 10 2.90 25.84 5.20
C ILE A 10 3.38 27.27 5.49
N SER A 11 2.85 27.95 6.52
CA SER A 11 3.22 29.32 6.89
C SER A 11 4.39 29.37 7.88
N ASP A 12 4.66 30.55 8.43
CA ASP A 12 5.90 30.99 9.11
C ASP A 12 6.19 30.34 10.48
N GLY A 13 5.64 29.16 10.76
CA GLY A 13 5.90 28.36 11.96
C GLY A 13 5.13 28.81 13.21
N SER A 14 4.32 29.87 13.12
CA SER A 14 3.40 30.29 14.18
C SER A 14 2.07 29.54 14.16
N SER A 15 1.80 28.83 13.05
CA SER A 15 0.53 28.18 12.80
C SER A 15 0.37 26.82 13.51
N PRO A 16 -0.88 26.36 13.73
CA PRO A 16 -1.16 25.10 14.41
C PRO A 16 -0.50 23.90 13.71
N ARG A 17 0.27 23.12 14.47
CA ARG A 17 0.88 21.86 14.04
C ARG A 17 0.22 20.69 14.74
N TYR A 18 0.14 19.54 14.08
CA TYR A 18 -0.51 18.37 14.65
C TYR A 18 0.34 17.12 14.56
N ILE A 19 0.14 16.23 15.54
CA ILE A 19 0.33 14.80 15.32
C ILE A 19 -1.03 14.21 15.00
N ALA A 20 -1.13 13.61 13.82
CA ALA A 20 -2.27 12.78 13.45
C ALA A 20 -2.02 11.35 13.93
N VAL A 21 -2.99 10.79 14.65
CA VAL A 21 -2.96 9.42 15.16
C VAL A 21 -4.05 8.62 14.48
N PHE A 22 -3.66 7.57 13.78
CA PHE A 22 -4.54 6.69 13.03
C PHE A 22 -4.52 5.27 13.61
N ALA A 23 -5.67 4.58 13.60
CA ALA A 23 -5.77 3.20 14.07
C ALA A 23 -4.84 2.23 13.31
N SER A 24 -4.54 2.55 12.04
CA SER A 24 -3.56 1.86 11.22
C SER A 24 -3.07 2.76 10.09
N ARG A 25 -1.99 2.33 9.41
CA ARG A 25 -1.53 2.96 8.17
C ARG A 25 -2.62 2.96 7.08
N ALA A 26 -3.38 1.87 6.95
CA ALA A 26 -4.46 1.79 5.98
C ALA A 26 -5.51 2.88 6.21
N VAL A 27 -5.85 3.17 7.48
CA VAL A 27 -6.76 4.28 7.82
C VAL A 27 -6.16 5.64 7.45
N ALA A 28 -4.84 5.82 7.58
CA ALA A 28 -4.18 7.05 7.15
C ALA A 28 -4.21 7.24 5.63
N ASP A 29 -3.99 6.18 4.87
CA ASP A 29 -4.07 6.18 3.41
C ASP A 29 -5.52 6.43 2.92
N GLU A 30 -6.52 5.82 3.58
CA GLU A 30 -7.95 6.07 3.35
C GLU A 30 -8.34 7.51 3.65
N TRP A 31 -7.91 8.05 4.80
CA TRP A 31 -8.16 9.44 5.16
C TRP A 31 -7.55 10.40 4.14
N TRP A 32 -6.30 10.17 3.75
CA TRP A 32 -5.62 10.97 2.73
C TRP A 32 -6.36 10.89 1.39
N ARG A 33 -6.82 9.70 0.97
CA ARG A 33 -7.64 9.55 -0.24
C ARG A 33 -8.91 10.39 -0.12
N GLY A 34 -9.65 10.27 0.97
CA GLY A 34 -10.88 11.04 1.20
C GLY A 34 -10.63 12.55 1.14
N VAL A 35 -9.59 13.03 1.78
CA VAL A 35 -9.16 14.44 1.75
C VAL A 35 -8.78 14.91 0.35
N SER A 36 -7.97 14.13 -0.38
CA SER A 36 -7.37 14.56 -1.66
C SER A 36 -8.31 14.46 -2.84
N THR A 37 -9.30 13.56 -2.83
CA THR A 37 -10.22 13.36 -3.97
C THR A 37 -11.60 13.98 -3.77
N SER A 38 -11.86 14.61 -2.63
CA SER A 38 -13.14 15.26 -2.36
C SER A 38 -13.28 16.55 -3.16
N THR A 39 -13.98 16.48 -4.30
CA THR A 39 -14.16 17.56 -5.28
C THR A 39 -14.91 18.80 -4.77
N ASN A 40 -15.58 18.70 -3.62
CA ASN A 40 -16.37 19.78 -3.01
C ASN A 40 -15.79 20.24 -1.67
N THR A 41 -14.53 19.94 -1.38
CA THR A 41 -13.92 20.32 -0.11
C THR A 41 -12.73 21.22 -0.33
N LYS A 42 -12.56 22.15 0.61
CA LYS A 42 -11.36 22.98 0.72
C LYS A 42 -10.08 22.18 1.04
N TYR A 43 -10.18 20.88 1.35
CA TYR A 43 -9.07 20.07 1.81
C TYR A 43 -8.15 19.58 0.69
N SER A 44 -8.68 19.30 -0.50
CA SER A 44 -7.90 18.78 -1.64
C SER A 44 -6.78 19.73 -2.09
N ASP A 45 -7.01 21.04 -1.94
CA ASP A 45 -6.05 22.09 -2.30
C ASP A 45 -5.24 22.63 -1.13
N SER A 46 -5.66 22.35 0.10
CA SER A 46 -5.02 22.86 1.31
C SER A 46 -4.16 21.82 2.01
N ILE A 47 -4.41 20.52 1.86
CA ILE A 47 -3.64 19.45 2.51
C ILE A 47 -2.82 18.71 1.45
N ARG A 48 -1.54 18.49 1.73
CA ARG A 48 -0.63 17.74 0.86
C ARG A 48 0.08 16.64 1.64
N ARG A 49 0.16 15.45 1.07
CA ARG A 49 1.06 14.39 1.53
C ARG A 49 2.44 14.62 0.94
N VAL A 50 3.44 14.77 1.79
CA VAL A 50 4.84 14.96 1.38
C VAL A 50 5.63 13.66 1.49
N ALA A 51 5.34 12.87 2.52
CA ALA A 51 5.89 11.53 2.76
C ALA A 51 4.86 10.69 3.53
N PRO A 52 5.03 9.36 3.71
CA PRO A 52 4.08 8.55 4.46
C PRO A 52 3.71 9.14 5.82
N GLN A 53 4.72 9.58 6.60
CA GLN A 53 4.54 10.12 7.94
C GLN A 53 4.57 11.65 8.01
N PHE A 54 4.52 12.36 6.87
CA PHE A 54 4.63 13.81 6.83
C PHE A 54 3.63 14.43 5.84
N PHE A 55 2.73 15.24 6.37
CA PHE A 55 1.76 16.01 5.62
C PHE A 55 1.97 17.50 5.89
N THR A 56 1.54 18.32 4.94
CA THR A 56 1.40 19.75 5.15
C THR A 56 -0.04 20.19 5.00
N HIS A 57 -0.40 21.30 5.62
CA HIS A 57 -1.66 21.96 5.34
C HIS A 57 -1.55 23.48 5.27
N ASP A 58 -2.54 24.12 4.64
CA ASP A 58 -2.71 25.58 4.57
C ASP A 58 -3.88 25.97 5.48
N VAL A 59 -3.58 26.37 6.72
CA VAL A 59 -4.57 26.74 7.73
C VAL A 59 -5.45 27.91 7.28
N SER A 60 -4.94 28.81 6.42
CA SER A 60 -5.72 29.92 5.87
C SER A 60 -6.89 29.44 5.01
N LYS A 61 -6.76 28.24 4.41
CA LYS A 61 -7.81 27.57 3.65
C LYS A 61 -8.55 26.56 4.52
N ALA A 62 -7.83 25.61 5.13
CA ALA A 62 -8.44 24.57 5.95
C ALA A 62 -7.47 23.96 6.99
N SER A 63 -7.99 23.75 8.20
CA SER A 63 -7.30 22.93 9.19
C SER A 63 -7.49 21.44 8.88
N ALA A 64 -6.39 20.68 8.86
CA ALA A 64 -6.44 19.22 8.71
C ALA A 64 -7.27 18.56 9.82
N ALA A 65 -7.21 19.10 11.05
CA ALA A 65 -8.00 18.58 12.16
C ALA A 65 -9.51 18.72 11.97
N SER A 66 -9.96 19.68 11.17
CA SER A 66 -11.40 19.84 10.85
C SER A 66 -11.91 18.80 9.85
N SER A 67 -11.03 18.12 9.12
CA SER A 67 -11.41 17.11 8.12
C SER A 67 -12.18 15.92 8.70
N ILE A 68 -11.94 15.57 9.97
CA ILE A 68 -12.66 14.48 10.68
C ILE A 68 -14.02 14.89 11.25
N THR A 69 -14.46 16.12 11.00
CA THR A 69 -15.83 16.57 11.31
C THR A 69 -16.64 16.91 10.06
N ASP A 70 -16.00 16.97 8.90
CA ASP A 70 -16.65 17.28 7.63
C ASP A 70 -17.37 16.04 7.09
N THR A 71 -18.68 16.08 6.88
CA THR A 71 -19.47 14.89 6.49
C THR A 71 -19.05 14.27 5.14
N GLN A 72 -18.43 15.04 4.25
CA GLN A 72 -17.92 14.56 2.96
C GLN A 72 -16.63 13.73 3.10
N VAL A 73 -15.89 13.93 4.20
CA VAL A 73 -14.61 13.26 4.46
C VAL A 73 -14.71 12.30 5.65
N ALA A 74 -15.36 12.72 6.73
CA ALA A 74 -15.24 12.21 8.09
C ALA A 74 -16.06 10.97 8.45
N SER A 75 -17.16 10.71 7.75
CA SER A 75 -18.17 9.75 8.25
C SER A 75 -17.61 8.33 8.47
N SER A 76 -16.55 7.96 7.76
CA SER A 76 -15.85 6.67 7.89
C SER A 76 -14.69 6.65 8.91
N PHE A 77 -14.26 7.81 9.44
CA PHE A 77 -13.05 7.98 10.25
C PHE A 77 -13.29 8.27 11.74
N PHE A 78 -14.55 8.47 12.14
CA PHE A 78 -14.89 8.69 13.54
C PHE A 78 -14.40 7.52 14.43
N GLY A 79 -13.68 7.83 15.51
CA GLY A 79 -13.08 6.84 16.41
C GLY A 79 -11.84 6.10 15.85
N LYS A 80 -11.42 6.38 14.60
CA LYS A 80 -10.23 5.79 13.97
C LYS A 80 -9.08 6.77 13.79
N VAL A 81 -9.38 8.07 13.81
CA VAL A 81 -8.40 9.16 13.64
C VAL A 81 -8.65 10.25 14.67
N PHE A 82 -7.58 10.76 15.27
CA PHE A 82 -7.63 12.01 16.03
C PHE A 82 -6.36 12.83 15.81
N PHE A 83 -6.47 14.14 16.04
CA PHE A 83 -5.35 15.06 15.92
C PHE A 83 -5.00 15.63 17.27
N ARG A 84 -3.73 15.57 17.63
CA ARG A 84 -3.18 16.23 18.81
C ARG A 84 -2.47 17.50 18.37
N LEU A 85 -2.97 18.65 18.82
CA LEU A 85 -2.30 19.93 18.65
C LEU A 85 -0.93 19.90 19.35
N LEU A 86 0.11 20.28 18.62
CA LEU A 86 1.45 20.48 19.14
C LEU A 86 1.64 21.93 19.58
N PRO A 87 2.28 22.18 20.73
CA PRO A 87 2.66 23.53 21.15
C PRO A 87 3.58 24.20 20.13
N SER A 88 3.51 25.52 19.97
CA SER A 88 4.35 26.29 19.05
C SER A 88 5.80 26.43 19.55
N ASP A 89 6.01 26.33 20.86
CA ASP A 89 7.27 26.53 21.59
C ASP A 89 8.07 25.24 21.79
N ILE A 90 7.47 24.08 21.56
CA ILE A 90 8.12 22.77 21.68
C ILE A 90 8.37 22.23 20.26
N GLY A 91 9.58 21.75 19.99
CA GLY A 91 9.90 21.08 18.72
C GLY A 91 8.96 19.88 18.46
N PHE A 92 9.03 19.28 17.27
CA PHE A 92 8.21 18.12 16.95
C PHE A 92 8.42 17.00 17.98
N SER A 93 7.34 16.57 18.64
CA SER A 93 7.38 15.38 19.50
C SER A 93 7.80 14.18 18.65
N ILE A 94 8.85 13.48 19.02
CA ILE A 94 9.45 12.40 18.22
C ILE A 94 8.44 11.26 18.06
N ILE A 95 7.97 11.01 16.83
CA ILE A 95 7.20 9.81 16.48
C ILE A 95 8.18 8.73 16.01
N PRO A 96 7.86 7.44 16.20
CA PRO A 96 8.68 6.35 15.67
C PRO A 96 8.84 6.48 14.14
N ILE A 97 10.07 6.44 13.66
CA ILE A 97 10.36 6.35 12.23
C ILE A 97 9.92 4.97 11.75
N LEU A 98 9.06 4.96 10.74
CA LEU A 98 8.63 3.74 10.09
C LEU A 98 9.23 3.69 8.69
N ASP A 99 9.95 2.61 8.37
CA ASP A 99 10.46 2.35 7.03
C ASP A 99 9.30 1.91 6.13
N LEU A 100 8.66 2.89 5.49
CA LEU A 100 7.45 2.68 4.70
C LEU A 100 7.60 3.30 3.32
N VAL A 101 7.12 2.56 2.32
CA VAL A 101 7.03 3.03 0.94
C VAL A 101 5.63 3.55 0.66
N ASP A 102 5.48 4.69 -0.02
CA ASP A 102 4.16 5.13 -0.44
C ASP A 102 3.57 4.15 -1.47
N HIS A 103 2.36 3.66 -1.20
CA HIS A 103 1.65 2.69 -2.06
C HIS A 103 1.04 3.38 -3.28
N VAL A 104 1.85 4.12 -4.03
CA VAL A 104 1.43 4.89 -5.20
C VAL A 104 1.08 3.95 -6.36
N SER A 105 -0.09 4.13 -6.96
CA SER A 105 -0.47 3.42 -8.19
C SER A 105 0.52 3.67 -9.33
N GLY A 106 0.91 2.59 -10.01
CA GLY A 106 1.86 2.62 -11.13
C GLY A 106 3.32 2.43 -10.74
N SER A 107 3.64 2.50 -9.44
CA SER A 107 5.00 2.31 -8.92
C SER A 107 5.41 0.83 -8.91
N LEU A 108 6.73 0.62 -8.78
CA LEU A 108 7.35 -0.69 -8.72
C LEU A 108 7.64 -1.06 -7.26
N PHE A 109 7.23 -2.27 -6.88
CA PHE A 109 7.38 -2.79 -5.53
C PHE A 109 7.90 -4.22 -5.55
N PHE A 110 8.63 -4.59 -4.51
CA PHE A 110 8.68 -5.97 -4.06
C PHE A 110 7.44 -6.25 -3.21
N ILE A 111 6.94 -7.48 -3.24
CA ILE A 111 5.87 -7.92 -2.33
C ILE A 111 6.51 -8.84 -1.30
N ARG A 112 6.46 -8.43 -0.03
CA ARG A 112 7.20 -9.02 1.10
C ARG A 112 6.24 -9.56 2.15
N SER A 113 6.56 -10.68 2.78
CA SER A 113 5.81 -11.18 3.94
C SER A 113 6.09 -10.30 5.16
N LYS A 114 5.03 -9.86 5.86
CA LYS A 114 5.16 -9.10 7.10
C LYS A 114 5.56 -9.98 8.29
N VAL A 115 5.20 -11.26 8.27
CA VAL A 115 5.55 -12.22 9.33
C VAL A 115 6.97 -12.76 9.16
N SER A 116 7.47 -12.83 7.92
CA SER A 116 8.85 -13.25 7.60
C SER A 116 9.46 -12.27 6.59
N PRO A 117 10.07 -11.14 7.04
CA PRO A 117 10.57 -10.08 6.15
C PRO A 117 11.68 -10.48 5.17
N ASN A 118 12.20 -11.71 5.26
CA ASN A 118 13.14 -12.24 4.29
C ASN A 118 12.44 -12.93 3.12
N GLU A 119 11.12 -13.15 3.19
CA GLU A 119 10.34 -13.86 2.18
C GLU A 119 9.63 -12.89 1.24
N TYR A 120 9.85 -13.09 -0.07
CA TYR A 120 9.36 -12.23 -1.13
C TYR A 120 8.65 -13.03 -2.22
N TRP A 121 7.70 -12.38 -2.88
CA TRP A 121 7.14 -12.91 -4.11
C TRP A 121 8.20 -12.97 -5.20
N TYR A 122 8.26 -14.11 -5.86
CA TYR A 122 9.26 -14.45 -6.85
C TYR A 122 8.63 -15.12 -8.06
N CYS A 123 8.93 -14.58 -9.24
CA CYS A 123 8.59 -15.18 -10.52
C CYS A 123 9.88 -15.65 -11.21
N PRO A 124 10.11 -16.97 -11.35
CA PRO A 124 11.25 -17.51 -12.06
C PRO A 124 11.35 -16.96 -13.48
N GLY A 125 12.57 -16.63 -13.92
CA GLY A 125 12.83 -16.08 -15.25
C GLY A 125 12.43 -14.60 -15.43
N SER A 126 11.90 -13.93 -14.40
CA SER A 126 11.51 -12.52 -14.49
C SER A 126 12.69 -11.56 -14.76
N SER A 127 13.89 -11.90 -14.28
CA SER A 127 15.12 -11.12 -14.53
C SER A 127 15.67 -11.29 -15.95
N THR A 128 15.42 -12.43 -16.59
CA THR A 128 15.91 -12.75 -17.94
C THR A 128 14.86 -12.53 -19.03
N GLY A 129 13.62 -12.17 -18.65
CA GLY A 129 12.50 -12.01 -19.58
C GLY A 129 11.93 -13.33 -20.10
N ASN A 130 12.44 -14.47 -19.63
CA ASN A 130 12.02 -15.81 -20.06
C ASN A 130 10.75 -16.30 -19.33
N VAL A 131 9.84 -15.39 -18.99
CA VAL A 131 8.57 -15.72 -18.34
C VAL A 131 7.52 -16.00 -19.40
N THR A 132 6.93 -17.19 -19.35
CA THR A 132 5.83 -17.57 -20.24
C THR A 132 4.48 -17.50 -19.51
N PRO A 133 3.36 -17.30 -20.23
CA PRO A 133 2.03 -17.44 -19.64
C PRO A 133 1.87 -18.80 -18.95
N ASN A 134 1.19 -18.80 -17.81
CA ASN A 134 1.03 -19.91 -16.86
C ASN A 134 2.27 -20.26 -16.02
N SER A 135 3.36 -19.50 -16.12
CA SER A 135 4.45 -19.59 -15.13
C SER A 135 3.91 -19.28 -13.73
N LYS A 136 4.24 -20.10 -12.74
CA LYS A 136 3.82 -19.90 -11.35
C LYS A 136 4.61 -18.77 -10.67
N VAL A 137 3.96 -18.12 -9.71
CA VAL A 137 4.59 -17.22 -8.74
C VAL A 137 4.80 -17.99 -7.44
N TYR A 138 5.96 -17.81 -6.84
CA TYR A 138 6.39 -18.47 -5.62
C TYR A 138 6.74 -17.44 -4.55
N VAL A 139 7.00 -17.93 -3.35
CA VAL A 139 7.67 -17.20 -2.28
C VAL A 139 9.11 -17.69 -2.19
N SER A 140 10.09 -16.79 -2.11
CA SER A 140 11.51 -17.14 -1.94
C SER A 140 12.15 -16.28 -0.86
N CYS A 141 13.14 -16.84 -0.16
CA CYS A 141 13.98 -16.12 0.80
C CYS A 141 15.31 -15.60 0.21
N THR A 142 15.63 -16.01 -1.02
CA THR A 142 16.90 -15.67 -1.70
C THR A 142 16.69 -14.84 -2.96
N GLU A 143 15.52 -14.97 -3.59
CA GLU A 143 15.17 -14.28 -4.83
C GLU A 143 13.93 -13.41 -4.64
N ARG A 144 13.79 -12.37 -5.46
CA ARG A 144 12.64 -11.45 -5.40
C ARG A 144 12.37 -10.83 -6.77
N THR A 145 11.09 -10.60 -7.07
CA THR A 145 10.66 -9.97 -8.33
C THR A 145 10.05 -8.60 -8.06
N ARG A 146 10.41 -7.60 -8.88
CA ARG A 146 9.71 -6.31 -8.88
C ARG A 146 8.45 -6.38 -9.73
N PHE A 147 7.35 -5.95 -9.13
CA PHE A 147 6.05 -5.86 -9.78
C PHE A 147 5.62 -4.40 -9.87
N ARG A 148 5.03 -4.03 -11.00
CA ARG A 148 4.24 -2.80 -11.09
C ARG A 148 2.84 -3.08 -10.54
N VAL A 149 2.43 -2.33 -9.54
CA VAL A 149 1.09 -2.42 -8.95
C VAL A 149 0.34 -1.15 -9.30
N ARG A 150 -0.84 -1.28 -9.92
CA ARG A 150 -1.64 -0.14 -10.39
C ARG A 150 -3.14 -0.38 -10.22
N LEU A 151 -3.90 0.70 -10.16
CA LEU A 151 -5.37 0.63 -10.22
C LEU A 151 -5.84 0.12 -11.59
N ILE A 152 -6.86 -0.76 -11.61
CA ILE A 152 -7.43 -1.26 -12.89
C ILE A 152 -8.12 -0.14 -13.67
N ASN A 153 -8.82 0.75 -12.96
CA ASN A 153 -9.60 1.84 -13.53
C ASN A 153 -8.85 3.19 -13.51
N GLU A 154 -7.52 3.14 -13.54
CA GLU A 154 -6.69 4.35 -13.53
C GLU A 154 -6.96 5.20 -14.78
N ARG A 155 -7.53 6.39 -14.58
CA ARG A 155 -7.56 7.43 -15.62
C ARG A 155 -6.18 8.07 -15.68
N LYS A 156 -5.77 8.63 -16.82
CA LYS A 156 -4.46 9.33 -16.95
C LYS A 156 -4.22 10.34 -15.83
N ASP A 157 -5.29 11.00 -15.39
CA ASP A 157 -5.32 12.04 -14.37
C ASP A 157 -5.17 11.49 -12.93
N THR A 158 -5.21 10.17 -12.75
CA THR A 158 -5.06 9.48 -11.45
C THR A 158 -3.71 8.80 -11.29
N THR A 159 -2.76 8.99 -12.22
CA THR A 159 -1.38 8.53 -12.01
C THR A 159 -0.80 9.21 -10.77
N GLY A 160 -0.25 8.45 -9.81
CA GLY A 160 0.24 9.01 -8.54
C GLY A 160 -0.70 8.86 -7.34
N THR A 161 -1.81 8.13 -7.52
CA THR A 161 -2.87 7.95 -6.53
C THR A 161 -2.49 6.87 -5.49
N ILE A 162 -2.46 7.20 -4.19
CA ILE A 162 -2.11 6.29 -3.07
C ILE A 162 -3.13 5.15 -2.90
N MET A 163 -2.85 3.93 -3.31
CA MET A 163 -3.79 2.79 -3.26
C MET A 163 -4.31 2.50 -1.84
N ILE A 164 -5.61 2.21 -1.73
CA ILE A 164 -6.32 1.87 -0.48
C ILE A 164 -7.02 0.51 -0.58
N GLY A 165 -7.39 -0.09 0.56
CA GLY A 165 -7.85 -1.48 0.62
C GLY A 165 -9.04 -1.83 -0.29
N SER A 166 -9.94 -0.88 -0.55
CA SER A 166 -11.11 -1.07 -1.41
C SER A 166 -10.80 -1.10 -2.91
N ASP A 167 -9.62 -0.60 -3.31
CA ASP A 167 -9.24 -0.40 -4.70
C ASP A 167 -9.01 -1.75 -5.42
N ASP A 168 -9.51 -1.86 -6.65
CA ASP A 168 -9.18 -2.97 -7.54
C ASP A 168 -7.83 -2.70 -8.23
N ILE A 169 -6.91 -3.66 -8.12
CA ILE A 169 -5.53 -3.53 -8.58
C ILE A 169 -5.15 -4.57 -9.62
N ALA A 170 -4.20 -4.21 -10.47
CA ALA A 170 -3.47 -5.13 -11.32
C ALA A 170 -1.99 -5.16 -10.90
N ILE A 171 -1.45 -6.37 -10.77
CA ILE A 171 -0.03 -6.61 -10.51
C ILE A 171 0.59 -7.11 -11.81
N THR A 172 1.59 -6.42 -12.33
CA THR A 172 2.23 -6.75 -13.62
C THR A 172 3.73 -6.88 -13.49
N LEU A 173 4.31 -7.76 -14.29
CA LEU A 173 5.75 -7.88 -14.41
C LEU A 173 6.33 -6.68 -15.17
N THR A 174 7.55 -6.29 -14.81
CA THR A 174 8.15 -5.05 -15.35
C THR A 174 8.64 -5.21 -16.80
N PHE A 175 9.21 -6.38 -17.11
CA PHE A 175 9.86 -6.66 -18.40
C PHE A 175 8.95 -7.36 -19.41
N THR A 176 7.80 -7.83 -18.95
CA THR A 176 6.83 -8.55 -19.76
C THR A 176 5.49 -7.88 -19.51
N ASN A 177 4.69 -7.60 -20.53
CA ASN A 177 3.31 -7.10 -20.37
C ASN A 177 2.35 -8.16 -19.79
N LEU A 178 2.89 -9.07 -18.99
CA LEU A 178 2.17 -10.13 -18.32
C LEU A 178 1.78 -9.65 -16.91
N SER A 179 0.61 -10.10 -16.50
CA SER A 179 -0.03 -9.76 -15.23
C SER A 179 -0.13 -10.99 -14.34
N ILE A 180 -0.24 -10.77 -13.04
CA ILE A 180 -0.56 -11.84 -12.09
C ILE A 180 -2.04 -12.16 -12.18
N ARG A 181 -2.34 -13.45 -12.15
CA ARG A 181 -3.67 -14.04 -12.20
C ARG A 181 -3.76 -15.20 -11.22
N VAL A 182 -4.94 -15.43 -10.66
CA VAL A 182 -5.25 -16.62 -9.87
C VAL A 182 -5.72 -17.73 -10.83
N SER A 183 -5.08 -18.88 -10.78
CA SER A 183 -5.46 -20.05 -11.57
C SER A 183 -6.74 -20.69 -11.01
N ARG A 184 -7.34 -21.63 -11.75
CA ARG A 184 -8.50 -22.42 -11.26
C ARG A 184 -8.19 -23.25 -10.02
N SER A 185 -6.91 -23.59 -9.80
CA SER A 185 -6.45 -24.32 -8.63
C SER A 185 -6.05 -23.39 -7.47
N GLY A 186 -6.27 -22.08 -7.60
CA GLY A 186 -5.95 -21.08 -6.57
C GLY A 186 -4.49 -20.58 -6.61
N HIS A 187 -3.60 -21.20 -7.39
CA HIS A 187 -2.21 -20.75 -7.47
C HIS A 187 -2.07 -19.43 -8.21
N LEU A 188 -1.07 -18.64 -7.83
CA LEU A 188 -0.73 -17.43 -8.56
C LEU A 188 0.10 -17.80 -9.79
N ILE A 189 -0.34 -17.31 -10.94
CA ILE A 189 0.30 -17.55 -12.23
C ILE A 189 0.44 -16.23 -12.98
N VAL A 190 1.32 -16.23 -13.96
CA VAL A 190 1.51 -15.12 -14.89
C VAL A 190 0.60 -15.32 -16.10
N SER A 191 -0.09 -14.27 -16.56
CA SER A 191 -1.04 -14.32 -17.67
C SER A 191 -0.96 -13.08 -18.54
N LYS A 192 -1.50 -13.14 -19.77
CA LYS A 192 -1.62 -11.96 -20.65
C LYS A 192 -2.67 -10.96 -20.15
N ASN A 193 -3.65 -11.45 -19.39
CA ASN A 193 -4.73 -10.64 -18.84
C ASN A 193 -4.56 -10.53 -17.32
N PRO A 194 -4.82 -9.36 -16.72
CA PRO A 194 -4.82 -9.22 -15.27
C PRO A 194 -5.95 -10.00 -14.62
N GLU A 195 -5.77 -10.33 -13.34
CA GLU A 195 -6.88 -10.77 -12.50
C GLU A 195 -7.94 -9.68 -12.39
N LEU A 196 -9.21 -10.05 -12.50
CA LEU A 196 -10.32 -9.13 -12.29
C LEU A 196 -10.83 -9.29 -10.87
N GLY A 197 -11.02 -8.18 -10.17
CA GLY A 197 -11.54 -8.18 -8.80
C GLY A 197 -10.51 -8.45 -7.71
N LEU A 198 -9.22 -8.49 -8.05
CA LEU A 198 -8.14 -8.47 -7.06
C LEU A 198 -8.11 -7.11 -6.38
N LYS A 199 -8.30 -7.09 -5.06
CA LYS A 199 -8.29 -5.85 -4.26
C LYS A 199 -6.93 -5.60 -3.65
N PHE A 200 -6.61 -4.34 -3.37
CA PHE A 200 -5.38 -4.01 -2.64
C PHE A 200 -5.36 -4.64 -1.24
N SER A 201 -6.53 -4.77 -0.61
CA SER A 201 -6.70 -5.47 0.68
C SER A 201 -6.38 -6.96 0.61
N ASP A 202 -6.39 -7.61 -0.56
CA ASP A 202 -5.99 -9.01 -0.68
C ASP A 202 -4.51 -9.24 -0.31
N LEU A 203 -3.66 -8.21 -0.32
CA LEU A 203 -2.30 -8.34 0.22
C LEU A 203 -2.30 -8.60 1.74
N VAL A 204 -3.33 -8.18 2.48
CA VAL A 204 -3.35 -8.31 3.95
C VAL A 204 -3.67 -9.73 4.39
N ASN A 205 -4.53 -10.46 3.68
CA ASN A 205 -4.97 -11.80 4.11
C ASN A 205 -5.41 -12.69 2.94
N GLY A 206 -5.25 -12.23 1.71
CA GLY A 206 -5.77 -12.91 0.54
C GLY A 206 -4.87 -14.00 0.01
N PHE A 207 -3.65 -14.17 0.52
CA PHE A 207 -2.65 -15.08 -0.04
C PHE A 207 -1.93 -15.91 1.02
N GLY A 208 -1.93 -17.23 0.81
CA GLY A 208 -1.32 -18.21 1.68
C GLY A 208 -0.11 -18.86 1.02
N VAL A 209 0.73 -19.46 1.86
CA VAL A 209 1.96 -20.14 1.44
C VAL A 209 1.86 -21.62 1.77
N ALA A 210 2.18 -22.47 0.81
CA ALA A 210 2.21 -23.91 1.03
C ALA A 210 3.53 -24.31 1.69
N THR A 211 3.58 -25.53 2.25
CA THR A 211 4.84 -26.11 2.72
C THR A 211 5.91 -26.09 1.61
N PRO A 212 7.20 -25.91 1.98
CA PRO A 212 8.29 -25.87 1.01
C PRO A 212 8.26 -27.07 0.07
N LEU A 213 8.50 -26.83 -1.21
CA LEU A 213 8.65 -27.91 -2.17
C LEU A 213 9.87 -28.75 -1.79
N LEU A 214 9.78 -30.06 -1.98
CA LEU A 214 10.93 -30.94 -1.88
C LEU A 214 11.48 -31.13 -3.29
N ASP A 215 12.80 -30.99 -3.44
CA ASP A 215 13.47 -31.38 -4.66
C ASP A 215 13.40 -32.91 -4.87
N ASN A 216 13.87 -33.38 -6.02
CA ASN A 216 13.86 -34.80 -6.36
C ASN A 216 14.73 -35.66 -5.41
N GLU A 217 15.55 -35.03 -4.58
CA GLU A 217 16.44 -35.65 -3.59
C GLU A 217 15.87 -35.55 -2.16
N GLY A 218 14.70 -34.92 -2.00
CA GLY A 218 14.02 -34.74 -0.71
C GLY A 218 14.53 -33.55 0.11
N HIS A 219 15.37 -32.67 -0.44
CA HIS A 219 15.77 -31.43 0.21
C HIS A 219 14.71 -30.34 0.02
N ARG A 220 14.60 -29.46 1.01
CA ARG A 220 13.70 -28.29 0.90
C ARG A 220 14.23 -27.32 -0.14
N GLU A 221 13.44 -27.07 -1.17
CA GLU A 221 13.70 -25.96 -2.08
C GLU A 221 13.56 -24.63 -1.32
N ASN A 222 14.35 -23.64 -1.71
CA ASN A 222 14.26 -22.27 -1.18
C ASN A 222 13.03 -21.50 -1.71
N VAL A 223 12.04 -22.22 -2.24
CA VAL A 223 10.80 -21.69 -2.77
C VAL A 223 9.59 -22.41 -2.18
N LYS A 224 8.52 -21.65 -1.98
CA LYS A 224 7.23 -22.14 -1.50
C LYS A 224 6.14 -21.72 -2.48
N GLU A 225 5.11 -22.55 -2.63
CA GLU A 225 3.98 -22.19 -3.51
C GLU A 225 3.12 -21.10 -2.88
N LEU A 226 2.64 -20.19 -3.73
CA LEU A 226 1.76 -19.08 -3.35
C LEU A 226 0.37 -19.29 -3.97
N PHE A 227 -0.67 -19.16 -3.15
CA PHE A 227 -2.06 -19.36 -3.58
C PHE A 227 -3.02 -18.35 -2.95
N LYS A 228 -4.14 -18.08 -3.63
CA LYS A 228 -5.25 -17.28 -3.09
C LYS A 228 -6.00 -18.09 -2.04
N THR A 229 -6.30 -17.45 -0.91
CA THR A 229 -7.09 -18.00 0.20
C THR A 229 -7.88 -16.85 0.85
N ASP A 230 -8.80 -17.19 1.74
CA ASP A 230 -9.57 -16.23 2.54
C ASP A 230 -8.91 -15.92 3.89
N ASP A 231 -8.00 -16.78 4.34
CA ASP A 231 -7.26 -16.68 5.60
C ASP A 231 -5.76 -16.93 5.36
N GLY A 232 -5.12 -15.95 4.74
CA GLY A 232 -3.73 -15.98 4.30
C GLY A 232 -2.78 -15.24 5.24
N GLU A 233 -1.52 -15.18 4.82
CA GLU A 233 -0.50 -14.40 5.49
C GLU A 233 -0.60 -12.91 5.12
N GLU A 234 -0.06 -12.04 5.98
CA GLU A 234 0.04 -10.62 5.68
C GLU A 234 1.24 -10.32 4.77
N TRP A 235 0.96 -9.69 3.63
CA TRP A 235 1.93 -9.19 2.66
C TRP A 235 1.91 -7.66 2.59
N GLU A 236 3.05 -7.08 2.23
CA GLU A 236 3.19 -5.64 2.04
C GLU A 236 4.00 -5.31 0.79
N LEU A 237 3.80 -4.09 0.29
CA LEU A 237 4.65 -3.51 -0.73
C LEU A 237 5.91 -2.93 -0.07
N ALA A 238 7.07 -3.21 -0.64
CA ALA A 238 8.39 -2.78 -0.17
C ALA A 238 9.28 -2.32 -1.33
#